data_AF-A0A1F6X1M5-F1
#
_entry.id   AF-A0A1F6X1M5-F1
#
_cell.length_a   1.000
_cell.length_b   1.000
_cell.length_c   1.000
_cell.angle_alpha   90.00
_cell.angle_beta   90.00
_cell.angle_gamma   90.00
#
_symmetry.space_group_name_H-M   'P 1'
#
loop_
_entity.id
_entity.type
_entity.pdbx_description
1 polymer ?
#
loop_
_entity_poly.entity_id
_entity_poly.type
_entity_poly.pdbx_seq_one_letter_code
_entity_poly.pdbx_strand_id
1 'polypeptide(L)'
;MGFIDEGRQFNKQLSREEQAIAKSFEGIPFLSEGQKRDALLVWRKLKPGSNFSLEPEISNADLKKIEDIIEKAGLLFKVVEEKKSDEPRKVFFVANNQEDLESLSRLFFGDHLTDPKVYLELGRIYGFPKTAIEAFDKNSQAEKEGSESEFLLILDEMEEKIPKNLRRFTDFLLSKANWQDELKTVRKWADEINLVDPDFYKQLSGL
;
A
#
# COMPACT_ATOMS: atom_id res chain seq x y z
N MET A 1 -12.77 -36.11 -9.36
CA MET A 1 -11.73 -35.27 -10.01
C MET A 1 -11.04 -34.49 -8.91
N GLY A 2 -9.86 -34.94 -8.48
CA GLY A 2 -9.11 -34.32 -7.40
C GLY A 2 -8.36 -33.10 -7.91
N PHE A 3 -8.58 -31.96 -7.28
CA PHE A 3 -7.72 -30.79 -7.43
C PHE A 3 -6.49 -31.02 -6.56
N ILE A 4 -5.38 -31.34 -7.20
CA ILE A 4 -4.06 -31.21 -6.58
C ILE A 4 -3.76 -29.71 -6.65
N ASP A 5 -3.96 -29.02 -5.53
CA ASP A 5 -3.43 -27.68 -5.33
C ASP A 5 -1.92 -27.84 -5.11
N GLU A 6 -1.15 -27.81 -6.21
CA GLU A 6 0.31 -27.84 -6.17
C GLU A 6 0.79 -26.55 -5.51
N GLY A 7 0.95 -26.60 -4.19
CA GLY A 7 1.80 -25.71 -3.42
C GLY A 7 3.23 -25.74 -3.96
N ARG A 8 3.48 -24.98 -5.02
CA ARG A 8 4.85 -24.56 -5.38
C ARG A 8 5.18 -23.33 -4.55
N GLN A 9 5.51 -23.56 -3.28
CA GLN A 9 6.48 -22.69 -2.62
C GLN A 9 7.84 -22.97 -3.28
N PHE A 10 8.10 -22.31 -4.40
CA PHE A 10 9.47 -22.15 -4.85
C PHE A 10 10.18 -21.39 -3.73
N ASN A 11 11.16 -22.02 -3.09
CA ASN A 11 12.21 -21.35 -2.33
C ASN A 11 12.97 -20.44 -3.30
N LYS A 12 12.35 -19.32 -3.71
CA LYS A 12 12.96 -18.33 -4.57
C LYS A 12 13.87 -17.50 -3.69
N GLN A 13 15.12 -17.96 -3.55
CA GLN A 13 16.14 -17.16 -2.91
C GLN A 13 16.34 -15.88 -3.73
N LEU A 14 16.24 -14.73 -3.08
CA LEU A 14 16.52 -13.45 -3.72
C LEU A 14 17.96 -13.41 -4.23
N SER A 15 18.16 -12.77 -5.38
CA SER A 15 19.50 -12.40 -5.83
C SER A 15 20.14 -11.39 -4.87
N ARG A 16 21.47 -11.28 -4.91
CA ARG A 16 22.20 -10.27 -4.10
C ARG A 16 21.74 -8.84 -4.41
N GLU A 17 21.37 -8.58 -5.65
CA GLU A 17 20.86 -7.27 -6.09
C GLU A 17 19.47 -7.01 -5.51
N GLU A 18 18.56 -7.97 -5.57
CA GLU A 18 17.23 -7.87 -4.94
C GLU A 18 17.35 -7.66 -3.42
N GLN A 19 18.24 -8.37 -2.74
CA GLN A 19 18.50 -8.18 -1.31
C GLN A 19 19.01 -6.77 -1.01
N ALA A 20 19.93 -6.24 -1.83
CA ALA A 20 20.45 -4.91 -1.66
C ALA A 20 19.38 -3.82 -1.89
N ILE A 21 18.48 -4.01 -2.86
CA ILE A 21 17.34 -3.12 -3.09
C ILE A 21 16.39 -3.16 -1.89
N ALA A 22 16.01 -4.36 -1.42
CA ALA A 22 15.13 -4.52 -0.27
C ALA A 22 15.66 -3.78 0.97
N LYS A 23 16.95 -3.99 1.29
CA LYS A 23 17.61 -3.30 2.41
C LYS A 23 17.76 -1.80 2.23
N SER A 24 17.83 -1.31 1.00
CA SER A 24 17.87 0.13 0.76
C SER A 24 16.56 0.84 1.13
N PHE A 25 15.41 0.19 0.97
CA PHE A 25 14.12 0.73 1.42
C PHE A 25 14.02 0.82 2.95
N GLU A 26 14.55 -0.18 3.67
CA GLU A 26 14.61 -0.17 5.14
C GLU A 26 15.45 1.01 5.67
N GLY A 27 16.54 1.33 4.97
CA GLY A 27 17.49 2.38 5.31
C GLY A 27 17.00 3.81 5.10
N ILE A 28 15.75 4.02 4.65
CA ILE A 28 15.18 5.37 4.46
C ILE A 28 14.63 5.88 5.81
N PRO A 29 15.28 6.82 6.50
CA PRO A 29 15.02 7.09 7.93
C PRO A 29 13.70 7.80 8.22
N PHE A 30 13.19 8.59 7.28
CA PHE A 30 11.98 9.42 7.43
C PHE A 30 10.71 8.76 6.85
N LEU A 31 10.81 7.54 6.30
CA LEU A 31 9.63 6.76 5.93
C LEU A 31 9.16 5.95 7.13
N SER A 32 7.86 6.02 7.41
CA SER A 32 7.21 5.11 8.35
C SER A 32 7.29 3.67 7.86
N GLU A 33 7.12 2.71 8.78
CA GLU A 33 7.10 1.29 8.44
C GLU A 33 6.03 0.96 7.37
N GLY A 34 4.85 1.58 7.43
CA GLY A 34 3.81 1.41 6.43
C GLY A 34 4.24 1.89 5.03
N GLN A 35 4.94 3.02 4.96
CA GLN A 35 5.46 3.56 3.70
C GLN A 35 6.59 2.69 3.14
N LYS A 36 7.49 2.18 3.99
CA LYS A 36 8.55 1.23 3.57
C LYS A 36 7.96 -0.07 3.02
N ARG A 37 6.95 -0.63 3.71
CA ARG A 37 6.18 -1.78 3.25
C ARG A 37 5.56 -1.52 1.88
N ASP A 38 4.93 -0.37 1.70
CA ASP A 38 4.30 -0.01 0.43
C ASP A 38 5.30 0.15 -0.71
N ALA A 39 6.44 0.77 -0.45
CA ALA A 39 7.52 0.90 -1.43
C ALA A 39 8.02 -0.48 -1.91
N LEU A 40 8.20 -1.43 -0.97
CA LEU A 40 8.55 -2.81 -1.28
C LEU A 40 7.45 -3.50 -2.11
N LEU A 41 6.17 -3.34 -1.74
CA LEU A 41 5.07 -3.94 -2.50
C LEU A 41 4.91 -3.36 -3.91
N VAL A 42 5.20 -2.07 -4.10
CA VAL A 42 5.26 -1.45 -5.43
C VAL A 42 6.42 -2.05 -6.23
N TRP A 43 7.64 -2.10 -5.67
CA TRP A 43 8.80 -2.71 -6.31
C TRP A 43 8.57 -4.18 -6.73
N ARG A 44 7.86 -4.94 -5.89
CA ARG A 44 7.47 -6.33 -6.16
C ARG A 44 6.26 -6.49 -7.07
N LYS A 45 5.74 -5.39 -7.63
CA LYS A 45 4.59 -5.36 -8.55
C LYS A 45 3.31 -5.96 -7.94
N LEU A 46 3.18 -5.87 -6.62
CA LEU A 46 1.97 -6.26 -5.87
C LEU A 46 1.03 -5.08 -5.61
N LYS A 47 1.57 -3.85 -5.61
CA LYS A 47 0.83 -2.60 -5.68
C LYS A 47 1.21 -1.86 -6.98
N PRO A 48 0.25 -1.35 -7.76
CA PRO A 48 0.57 -0.52 -8.93
C PRO A 48 1.39 0.74 -8.60
N GLY A 49 1.01 1.44 -7.51
CA GLY A 49 1.73 2.60 -6.98
C GLY A 49 1.38 2.90 -5.52
N SER A 50 2.10 3.85 -4.92
CA SER A 50 1.83 4.38 -3.58
C SER A 50 2.39 5.80 -3.43
N ASN A 51 2.06 6.46 -2.33
CA ASN A 51 2.54 7.79 -2.00
C ASN A 51 3.16 7.82 -0.60
N PHE A 52 4.11 8.72 -0.39
CA PHE A 52 4.75 8.95 0.90
C PHE A 52 4.67 10.44 1.23
N SER A 53 4.00 10.77 2.33
CA SER A 53 4.16 12.09 2.95
C SER A 53 5.56 12.18 3.56
N LEU A 54 6.31 13.18 3.14
CA LEU A 54 7.63 13.51 3.67
C LEU A 54 7.51 14.65 4.69
N GLU A 55 8.44 14.69 5.63
CA GLU A 55 8.57 15.82 6.56
C GLU A 55 8.81 17.14 5.79
N PRO A 56 8.20 18.27 6.20
CA PRO A 56 8.38 19.56 5.53
C PRO A 56 9.86 19.97 5.41
N GLU A 57 10.67 19.65 6.41
CA GLU A 57 12.08 20.02 6.53
C GLU A 57 13.06 19.03 5.91
N ILE A 58 12.58 18.03 5.15
CA ILE A 58 13.48 17.04 4.54
C ILE A 58 14.55 17.73 3.68
N SER A 59 15.82 17.40 3.96
CA SER A 59 16.95 18.00 3.24
C SER A 59 16.96 17.55 1.78
N ASN A 60 17.49 18.38 0.87
CA ASN A 60 17.66 18.00 -0.53
C ASN A 60 18.57 16.77 -0.68
N ALA A 61 19.55 16.59 0.22
CA ALA A 61 20.42 15.42 0.23
C ALA A 61 19.65 14.14 0.59
N ASP A 62 18.72 14.22 1.53
CA ASP A 62 17.88 13.09 1.92
C ASP A 62 16.83 12.77 0.87
N LEU A 63 16.19 13.79 0.29
CA LEU A 63 15.30 13.61 -0.86
C LEU A 63 16.03 12.90 -2.01
N LYS A 64 17.24 13.36 -2.34
CA LYS A 64 18.05 12.74 -3.41
C LYS A 64 18.39 11.27 -3.12
N LYS A 65 18.65 10.91 -1.86
CA LYS A 65 18.83 9.50 -1.48
C LYS A 65 17.58 8.67 -1.76
N ILE A 66 16.38 9.18 -1.50
CA ILE A 66 15.13 8.48 -1.84
C ILE A 66 15.08 8.27 -3.35
N GLU A 67 15.23 9.34 -4.12
CA GLU A 67 15.17 9.30 -5.59
C GLU A 67 16.12 8.25 -6.15
N ASP A 68 17.37 8.23 -5.69
CA ASP A 68 18.39 7.26 -6.13
C ASP A 68 18.00 5.82 -5.76
N ILE A 69 17.38 5.59 -4.60
CA ILE A 69 16.89 4.26 -4.19
C ILE A 69 15.73 3.81 -5.08
N ILE A 70 14.75 4.69 -5.33
CA ILE A 70 13.58 4.39 -6.16
C ILE A 70 14.00 4.13 -7.61
N GLU A 71 14.89 4.97 -8.16
CA GLU A 71 15.43 4.81 -9.51
C GLU A 71 16.22 3.50 -9.64
N LYS A 72 17.08 3.17 -8.67
CA LYS A 72 17.81 1.90 -8.65
C LYS A 72 16.89 0.69 -8.55
N ALA A 73 15.74 0.82 -7.89
CA ALA A 73 14.70 -0.22 -7.85
C ALA A 73 13.93 -0.36 -9.19
N GLY A 74 14.20 0.52 -10.17
CA GLY A 74 13.52 0.53 -11.47
C GLY A 74 12.11 1.10 -11.41
N LEU A 75 11.80 1.90 -10.39
CA LEU A 75 10.49 2.52 -10.19
C LEU A 75 10.47 3.96 -10.71
N LEU A 76 9.28 4.42 -11.09
CA LEU A 76 9.05 5.81 -11.46
C LEU A 76 8.62 6.60 -10.22
N PHE A 77 8.98 7.88 -10.17
CA PHE A 77 8.57 8.76 -9.08
C PHE A 77 8.26 10.19 -9.51
N LYS A 78 7.51 10.89 -8.65
CA LYS A 78 7.19 12.31 -8.80
C LYS A 78 7.04 12.95 -7.42
N VAL A 79 7.67 14.09 -7.22
CA VAL A 79 7.56 14.86 -5.97
C VAL A 79 6.65 16.06 -6.22
N VAL A 80 5.64 16.25 -5.38
CA VAL A 80 4.74 17.39 -5.46
C VAL A 80 4.71 18.10 -4.11
N GLU A 81 4.80 19.43 -4.14
CA GLU A 81 4.59 20.28 -2.97
C GLU A 81 3.12 20.69 -2.89
N GLU A 82 2.46 20.29 -1.81
CA GLU A 82 1.11 20.74 -1.49
C GLU A 82 1.18 22.08 -0.75
N LYS A 83 0.65 23.13 -1.38
CA LYS A 83 0.64 24.50 -0.85
C LYS A 83 -0.65 24.89 -0.12
N LYS A 84 -1.59 23.95 0.06
CA LYS A 84 -2.93 24.23 0.63
C LYS A 84 -2.97 24.33 2.15
N SER A 85 -1.87 24.02 2.83
CA SER A 85 -1.75 23.97 4.29
C SER A 85 -0.80 25.07 4.77
N ASP A 86 -0.99 25.56 6.00
CA ASP A 86 -0.07 26.51 6.65
C ASP A 86 1.37 25.97 6.74
N GLU A 87 1.52 24.64 6.63
CA GLU A 87 2.79 23.94 6.48
C GLU A 87 2.84 23.24 5.10
N PRO A 88 3.70 23.67 4.16
CA PRO A 88 3.84 22.99 2.89
C PRO A 88 4.33 21.55 3.11
N ARG A 89 3.64 20.59 2.52
CA ARG A 89 4.01 19.17 2.60
C ARG A 89 4.54 18.69 1.27
N LYS A 90 5.62 17.90 1.30
CA LYS A 90 6.13 17.21 0.11
C LYS A 90 5.52 15.81 0.08
N VAL A 91 4.84 15.50 -1.03
CA VAL A 91 4.32 14.16 -1.30
C VAL A 91 5.17 13.52 -2.38
N PHE A 92 5.71 12.35 -2.07
CA PHE A 92 6.54 11.54 -2.96
C PHE A 92 5.70 10.40 -3.52
N PHE A 93 5.37 10.45 -4.80
CA PHE A 93 4.62 9.42 -5.50
C PHE A 93 5.56 8.41 -6.13
N VAL A 94 5.23 7.12 -6.05
CA VAL A 94 5.97 6.03 -6.71
C VAL A 94 5.03 5.09 -7.46
N ALA A 95 5.43 4.60 -8.62
CA ALA A 95 4.64 3.64 -9.39
C ALA A 95 5.50 2.76 -10.31
N ASN A 96 4.90 1.65 -10.77
CA ASN A 96 5.51 0.75 -11.74
C ASN A 96 5.40 1.22 -13.20
N ASN A 97 4.50 2.17 -13.50
CA ASN A 97 4.30 2.70 -14.85
C ASN A 97 3.83 4.17 -14.82
N GLN A 98 3.95 4.86 -15.96
CA GLN A 98 3.69 6.29 -16.06
C GLN A 98 2.21 6.63 -15.87
N GLU A 99 1.30 5.78 -16.35
CA GLU A 99 -0.15 6.01 -16.25
C GLU A 99 -0.61 6.05 -14.79
N ASP A 100 -0.16 5.08 -13.99
CA ASP A 100 -0.44 5.01 -12.56
C ASP A 100 0.21 6.20 -11.82
N LEU A 101 1.44 6.59 -12.17
CA LEU A 101 2.13 7.72 -11.54
C LEU A 101 1.39 9.05 -11.78
N GLU A 102 1.00 9.32 -13.02
CA GLU A 102 0.27 10.54 -13.36
C GLU A 102 -1.12 10.55 -12.72
N SER A 103 -1.84 9.42 -12.78
CA SER A 103 -3.15 9.28 -12.16
C SER A 103 -3.08 9.50 -10.65
N LEU A 104 -2.10 8.89 -9.98
CA LEU A 104 -1.89 9.06 -8.54
C LEU A 104 -1.62 10.53 -8.20
N SER A 105 -0.66 11.17 -8.87
CA SER A 105 -0.29 12.57 -8.56
C SER A 105 -1.42 13.58 -8.83
N ARG A 106 -2.29 13.29 -9.81
CA ARG A 106 -3.44 14.13 -10.15
C ARG A 106 -4.59 13.94 -9.17
N LEU A 107 -4.88 12.70 -8.81
CA LEU A 107 -6.05 12.33 -8.01
C LEU A 107 -5.81 12.54 -6.51
N PHE A 108 -4.57 12.41 -6.03
CA PHE A 108 -4.23 12.43 -4.60
C PHE A 108 -4.64 13.72 -3.86
N PHE A 109 -4.77 14.85 -4.54
CA PHE A 109 -5.22 16.12 -3.93
C PHE A 109 -6.70 16.44 -4.25
N GLY A 110 -7.43 15.48 -4.82
CA GLY A 110 -8.86 15.54 -5.10
C GLY A 110 -9.74 15.22 -3.89
N ASP A 111 -11.06 15.21 -4.10
CA ASP A 111 -12.03 14.87 -3.06
C ASP A 111 -12.23 13.33 -2.98
N HIS A 112 -11.47 12.71 -2.08
CA HIS A 112 -11.49 11.26 -1.85
C HIS A 112 -12.74 10.75 -1.14
N LEU A 113 -13.53 11.63 -0.54
CA LEU A 113 -14.68 11.24 0.27
C LEU A 113 -15.99 11.34 -0.53
N THR A 114 -16.03 12.23 -1.53
CA THR A 114 -17.28 12.49 -2.24
C THR A 114 -17.28 12.06 -3.70
N ASP A 115 -16.13 11.92 -4.36
CA ASP A 115 -16.05 11.53 -5.79
C ASP A 115 -15.68 10.04 -5.97
N PRO A 116 -16.64 9.19 -6.39
CA PRO A 116 -16.38 7.79 -6.70
C PRO A 116 -15.26 7.57 -7.68
N LYS A 117 -15.12 8.41 -8.69
CA LYS A 117 -14.06 8.22 -9.69
C LYS A 117 -12.68 8.38 -9.07
N VAL A 118 -12.52 9.24 -8.07
CA VAL A 118 -11.25 9.50 -7.40
C VAL A 118 -10.87 8.32 -6.52
N TYR A 119 -11.70 7.93 -5.56
CA TYR A 119 -11.31 6.89 -4.61
C TYR A 119 -11.32 5.47 -5.21
N LEU A 120 -12.18 5.18 -6.20
CA LEU A 120 -12.15 3.88 -6.90
C LEU A 120 -10.81 3.68 -7.61
N GLU A 121 -10.34 4.73 -8.29
CA GLU A 121 -9.08 4.70 -9.04
C GLU A 121 -7.87 4.68 -8.10
N LEU A 122 -7.89 5.45 -7.00
CA LEU A 122 -6.83 5.38 -5.99
C LEU A 122 -6.78 4.03 -5.30
N GLY A 123 -7.92 3.43 -4.94
CA GLY A 123 -7.98 2.08 -4.38
C GLY A 123 -7.35 1.06 -5.32
N ARG A 124 -7.62 1.15 -6.63
CA ARG A 124 -6.97 0.32 -7.65
C ARG A 124 -5.45 0.53 -7.66
N ILE A 125 -4.99 1.77 -7.67
CA ILE A 125 -3.54 2.10 -7.71
C ILE A 125 -2.83 1.60 -6.45
N TYR A 126 -3.46 1.68 -5.27
CA TYR A 126 -2.93 1.13 -4.02
C TYR A 126 -3.02 -0.41 -3.93
N GLY A 127 -3.55 -1.06 -4.97
CA GLY A 127 -3.63 -2.52 -5.06
C GLY A 127 -4.73 -3.14 -4.20
N PHE A 128 -5.72 -2.36 -3.75
CA PHE A 128 -6.81 -2.88 -2.94
C PHE A 128 -7.68 -3.85 -3.76
N PRO A 129 -8.24 -4.90 -3.14
CA PRO A 129 -9.18 -5.79 -3.80
C PRO A 129 -10.39 -5.03 -4.32
N LYS A 130 -10.83 -5.35 -5.54
CA LYS A 130 -11.99 -4.71 -6.19
C LYS A 130 -13.25 -4.74 -5.30
N THR A 131 -13.50 -5.86 -4.63
CA THR A 131 -14.67 -6.02 -3.75
C THR A 131 -14.61 -5.13 -2.51
N ALA A 132 -13.43 -4.84 -1.98
CA ALA A 132 -13.26 -3.92 -0.86
C ALA A 132 -13.50 -2.47 -1.31
N ILE A 133 -13.00 -2.11 -2.50
CA ILE A 133 -13.23 -0.81 -3.12
C ILE A 133 -14.73 -0.57 -3.38
N GLU A 134 -15.42 -1.56 -3.94
CA GLU A 134 -16.87 -1.52 -4.19
C GLU A 134 -17.69 -1.44 -2.88
N ALA A 135 -17.25 -2.14 -1.83
CA ALA A 135 -17.89 -2.06 -0.51
C ALA A 135 -17.71 -0.68 0.13
N PHE A 136 -16.55 -0.05 -0.08
CA PHE A 136 -16.29 1.32 0.36
C PHE A 136 -17.22 2.33 -0.34
N ASP A 137 -17.42 2.20 -1.65
CA ASP A 137 -18.38 3.05 -2.39
C ASP A 137 -19.79 2.94 -1.81
N LYS A 138 -20.30 1.71 -1.66
CA LYS A 138 -21.62 1.46 -1.07
C LYS A 138 -21.74 2.03 0.35
N ASN A 139 -20.69 1.88 1.15
CA ASN A 139 -20.65 2.42 2.51
C ASN A 139 -20.68 3.96 2.50
N SER A 140 -19.89 4.61 1.63
CA SER A 140 -19.90 6.07 1.48
C SER A 140 -21.25 6.61 1.03
N GLN A 141 -21.96 5.89 0.14
CA GLN A 141 -23.32 6.25 -0.27
C GLN A 141 -24.31 6.12 0.88
N ALA A 142 -24.27 5.00 1.61
CA ALA A 142 -25.13 4.77 2.77
C ALA A 142 -24.93 5.81 3.89
N GLU A 143 -23.68 6.19 4.18
CA GLU A 143 -23.35 7.23 5.17
C GLU A 143 -23.90 8.60 4.76
N LYS A 144 -23.86 8.95 3.47
CA LYS A 144 -24.47 10.19 2.95
C LYS A 144 -25.99 10.20 3.12
N GLU A 145 -26.62 9.03 3.11
CA GLU A 145 -28.05 8.84 3.35
C GLU A 145 -28.39 8.72 4.85
N GLY A 146 -27.39 8.79 5.75
CA GLY A 146 -27.57 8.70 7.20
C GLY A 146 -27.74 7.28 7.73
N SER A 147 -27.34 6.27 6.96
CA SER A 147 -27.36 4.86 7.36
C SER A 147 -26.04 4.44 8.02
N GLU A 148 -26.09 3.42 8.88
CA GLU A 148 -24.90 2.87 9.55
C GLU A 148 -24.01 2.07 8.58
N SER A 149 -22.76 1.82 8.99
CA SER A 149 -21.80 1.05 8.19
C SER A 149 -22.16 -0.44 8.11
N GLU A 150 -22.77 -0.83 7.00
CA GLU A 150 -23.22 -2.21 6.76
C GLU A 150 -22.28 -3.03 5.87
N PHE A 151 -21.42 -2.38 5.08
CA PHE A 151 -20.67 -3.06 4.01
C PHE A 151 -19.22 -3.41 4.34
N LEU A 152 -18.63 -2.74 5.34
CA LEU A 152 -17.22 -2.89 5.72
C LEU A 152 -17.08 -3.52 7.11
N LEU A 153 -16.05 -4.34 7.33
CA LEU A 153 -15.70 -4.81 8.67
C LEU A 153 -15.25 -3.61 9.51
N ILE A 154 -15.90 -3.41 10.66
CA ILE A 154 -15.47 -2.40 11.63
C ILE A 154 -14.24 -2.89 12.41
N LEU A 155 -13.62 -1.99 13.19
CA LEU A 155 -12.37 -2.29 13.90
C LEU A 155 -12.47 -3.55 14.79
N ASP A 156 -13.52 -3.69 15.58
CA ASP A 156 -13.72 -4.85 16.46
C ASP A 156 -13.83 -6.16 15.67
N GLU A 157 -14.55 -6.14 14.55
CA GLU A 157 -14.65 -7.31 13.67
C GLU A 157 -13.32 -7.64 12.99
N MET A 158 -12.53 -6.62 12.62
CA MET A 158 -11.19 -6.80 12.08
C MET A 158 -10.27 -7.44 13.12
N GLU A 159 -10.37 -7.04 14.39
CA GLU A 159 -9.58 -7.65 15.46
C GLU A 159 -9.94 -9.12 15.68
N GLU A 160 -11.22 -9.47 15.63
CA GLU A 160 -11.66 -10.86 15.77
C GLU A 160 -11.26 -11.72 14.56
N LYS A 161 -11.46 -11.22 13.35
CA LYS A 161 -11.37 -12.01 12.10
C LYS A 161 -9.97 -12.03 11.51
N ILE A 162 -9.15 -11.01 11.76
CA ILE A 162 -7.84 -10.84 11.11
C ILE A 162 -6.70 -11.20 12.07
N PRO A 163 -5.85 -12.20 11.70
CA PRO A 163 -4.68 -12.56 12.46
C PRO A 163 -3.80 -11.35 12.77
N LYS A 164 -3.31 -11.24 14.01
CA LYS A 164 -2.54 -10.07 14.49
C LYS A 164 -1.36 -9.72 13.58
N ASN A 165 -0.64 -10.74 13.08
CA ASN A 165 0.51 -10.57 12.18
C ASN A 165 0.15 -10.03 10.77
N LEU A 166 -1.14 -10.00 10.41
CA LEU A 166 -1.63 -9.47 9.13
C LEU A 166 -2.27 -8.09 9.27
N ARG A 167 -2.60 -7.62 10.49
CA ARG A 167 -3.29 -6.33 10.70
C ARG A 167 -2.46 -5.14 10.24
N ARG A 168 -1.12 -5.22 10.30
CA ARG A 168 -0.23 -4.18 9.74
C ARG A 168 -0.13 -4.23 8.22
N PHE A 169 -0.86 -5.09 7.53
CA PHE A 169 -0.95 -5.16 6.07
C PHE A 169 -2.34 -4.76 5.55
N THR A 170 -3.28 -4.43 6.45
CA THR A 170 -4.64 -3.99 6.10
C THR A 170 -4.74 -2.47 6.22
N ASP A 171 -4.23 -1.73 5.23
CA ASP A 171 -4.41 -0.26 5.14
C ASP A 171 -5.80 0.16 4.63
N PHE A 172 -6.66 -0.81 4.39
CA PHE A 172 -8.01 -0.65 3.90
C PHE A 172 -8.94 -1.56 4.71
N LEU A 173 -10.21 -1.17 4.78
CA LEU A 173 -11.24 -2.00 5.40
C LEU A 173 -11.68 -3.09 4.43
N LEU A 174 -11.83 -4.31 4.95
CA LEU A 174 -12.32 -5.44 4.19
C LEU A 174 -13.85 -5.40 4.11
N SER A 175 -14.43 -5.90 3.02
CA SER A 175 -15.89 -6.01 2.90
C SER A 175 -16.44 -7.12 3.79
N LYS A 176 -17.59 -6.89 4.44
CA LYS A 176 -18.23 -7.92 5.28
C LYS A 176 -18.53 -9.20 4.49
N ALA A 177 -18.87 -9.05 3.21
CA ALA A 177 -19.27 -10.15 2.34
C ALA A 177 -18.09 -10.97 1.77
N ASN A 178 -16.92 -10.35 1.52
CA ASN A 178 -15.81 -11.00 0.81
C ASN A 178 -14.47 -10.94 1.54
N TRP A 179 -14.43 -10.56 2.82
CA TRP A 179 -13.19 -10.38 3.58
C TRP A 179 -12.22 -11.56 3.53
N GLN A 180 -12.73 -12.80 3.42
CA GLN A 180 -11.89 -14.00 3.35
C GLN A 180 -11.05 -14.05 2.07
N ASP A 181 -11.63 -13.65 0.94
CA ASP A 181 -10.94 -13.59 -0.35
C ASP A 181 -10.00 -12.37 -0.40
N GLU A 182 -10.44 -11.24 0.14
CA GLU A 182 -9.63 -10.03 0.24
C GLU A 182 -8.40 -10.22 1.15
N LEU A 183 -8.55 -11.02 2.22
CA LEU A 183 -7.46 -11.42 3.10
C LEU A 183 -6.41 -12.26 2.36
N LYS A 184 -6.72 -12.90 1.23
CA LYS A 184 -5.70 -13.57 0.39
C LYS A 184 -4.73 -12.55 -0.22
N THR A 185 -5.20 -11.35 -0.60
CA THR A 185 -4.32 -10.26 -1.06
C THR A 185 -3.39 -9.80 0.05
N VAL A 186 -3.92 -9.62 1.27
CA VAL A 186 -3.15 -9.22 2.45
C VAL A 186 -2.11 -10.29 2.81
N ARG A 187 -2.47 -11.58 2.77
CA ARG A 187 -1.54 -12.70 2.95
C ARG A 187 -0.44 -12.69 1.90
N LYS A 188 -0.78 -12.47 0.63
CA LYS A 188 0.19 -12.36 -0.46
C LYS A 188 1.19 -11.23 -0.22
N TRP A 189 0.72 -10.07 0.26
CA TRP A 189 1.60 -8.97 0.62
C TRP A 189 2.52 -9.33 1.79
N ALA A 190 1.97 -9.91 2.86
CA ALA A 190 2.73 -10.35 4.01
C ALA A 190 3.80 -11.40 3.65
N ASP A 191 3.43 -12.40 2.85
CA ASP A 191 4.34 -13.46 2.40
C ASP A 191 5.46 -12.91 1.52
N GLU A 192 5.18 -11.94 0.65
CA GLU A 192 6.22 -11.30 -0.17
C GLU A 192 7.17 -10.47 0.68
N ILE A 193 6.67 -9.71 1.67
CA ILE A 193 7.55 -8.97 2.58
C ILE A 193 8.39 -9.94 3.42
N ASN A 194 7.83 -11.04 3.91
CA ASN A 194 8.59 -12.07 4.63
C ASN A 194 9.64 -12.74 3.74
N LEU A 195 9.36 -12.95 2.46
CA LEU A 195 10.32 -13.49 1.51
C LEU A 195 11.47 -12.51 1.24
N VAL A 196 11.16 -11.23 1.10
CA VAL A 196 12.09 -10.20 0.65
C VAL A 196 12.93 -9.64 1.79
N ASP A 197 12.31 -9.41 2.94
CA ASP A 197 12.94 -8.90 4.15
C ASP A 197 12.29 -9.53 5.40
N PRO A 198 12.73 -10.74 5.80
CA PRO A 198 12.17 -11.45 6.94
C PRO A 198 12.26 -10.68 8.26
N ASP A 199 13.29 -9.85 8.44
CA ASP A 199 13.45 -9.09 9.69
C ASP A 199 12.51 -7.89 9.73
N PHE A 200 12.31 -7.21 8.59
CA PHE A 200 11.29 -6.18 8.48
C PHE A 200 9.87 -6.75 8.64
N TYR A 201 9.61 -7.96 8.13
CA TYR A 201 8.35 -8.67 8.39
C TYR A 201 8.10 -8.91 9.87
N LYS A 202 9.11 -9.36 10.64
CA LYS A 202 8.98 -9.56 12.10
C LYS A 202 8.65 -8.25 12.82
N GLN A 203 9.34 -7.17 12.47
CA GLN A 203 9.07 -5.82 12.98
C GLN A 203 7.60 -5.42 12.75
N LEU A 204 7.10 -5.56 11.52
CA LEU A 204 5.71 -5.27 11.17
C LEU A 204 4.71 -6.19 11.88
N SER A 205 4.98 -7.49 11.94
CA SER A 205 4.05 -8.47 12.49
C SER A 205 4.01 -8.50 14.03
N GLY A 206 4.98 -7.84 14.68
CA GLY A 206 5.15 -7.87 16.14
C GLY A 206 5.57 -9.25 16.65
N LEU A 207 6.35 -9.98 15.84
CA LEU A 207 6.92 -11.31 16.12
C LEU A 207 8.39 -11.24 16.54
#